data_AF-A0A2P4EX19-F1
#
_entry.id   AF-A0A2P4EX19-F1
#
_cell.length_a   1.000
_cell.length_b   1.000
_cell.length_c   1.000
_cell.angle_alpha   90.00
_cell.angle_beta   90.00
_cell.angle_gamma   90.00
#
_symmetry.space_group_name_H-M   'P 1'
#
loop_
_entity.id
_entity.type
_entity.pdbx_description
1 polymer ?
#
loop_
_entity_poly.entity_id
_entity_poly.type
_entity_poly.pdbx_seq_one_letter_code
_entity_poly.pdbx_strand_id
1 'polypeptide(L)'
;MVALDTLVLQRTLLHGLLPDDPNDWALWALLFGLPHIIASALTLSDRDYLRHYRWRLLPASLVFLLVCLAGWYGPQPLSYQLLFVFFAGFTVFHVLSQQLGIALVLSGRRPGRLFRLWKWAAIFAGMAIYLMVYGGQYLGRVQLAGIDGYRLFALLAGCFCAALILLTWQLARDCEERLGRWFIWANGLLLISAFAINELGYTLLVILMPRLIHDLTAFSVYITHDRNRQVRTSAGWLYRWLPSNGMTPFVVLPAASILIAWLLNSYQQHAFIGIAILLISFMHYYWEGFVWRGESPLRQHVRFRR
;
A
#
# COMPACT_ATOMS: atom_id res chain seq x y z
N MET A 1 10.69 -6.10 -19.45
CA MET A 1 10.67 -7.47 -18.90
C MET A 1 9.56 -8.30 -19.52
N VAL A 2 8.26 -7.99 -19.31
CA VAL A 2 7.14 -8.78 -19.86
C VAL A 2 7.20 -8.94 -21.38
N ALA A 3 7.44 -7.87 -22.13
CA ALA A 3 7.59 -7.95 -23.58
C ALA A 3 8.79 -8.81 -24.01
N LEU A 4 9.91 -8.75 -23.29
CA LEU A 4 11.08 -9.59 -23.54
C LEU A 4 10.75 -11.07 -23.28
N ASP A 5 10.08 -11.37 -22.16
CA ASP A 5 9.72 -12.75 -21.84
C ASP A 5 8.72 -13.32 -22.84
N THR A 6 7.73 -12.52 -23.23
CA THR A 6 6.65 -12.96 -24.11
C THR A 6 7.10 -13.10 -25.56
N LEU A 7 7.93 -12.16 -26.05
CA LEU A 7 8.32 -12.10 -27.46
C LEU A 7 9.64 -12.82 -27.76
N VAL A 8 10.55 -12.92 -26.78
CA VAL A 8 11.92 -13.44 -27.00
C VAL A 8 12.13 -14.74 -26.23
N LEU A 9 11.74 -14.79 -24.95
CA LEU A 9 12.02 -15.95 -24.08
C LEU A 9 10.87 -16.96 -24.03
N GLN A 10 9.84 -16.81 -24.88
CA GLN A 10 8.69 -17.72 -24.97
C GLN A 10 8.04 -18.06 -23.62
N ARG A 11 7.93 -17.06 -22.72
CA ARG A 11 7.36 -17.17 -21.36
C ARG A 11 8.16 -18.08 -20.41
N THR A 12 9.46 -18.27 -20.67
CA THR A 12 10.32 -19.07 -19.79
C THR A 12 10.45 -18.46 -18.39
N LEU A 13 10.49 -17.13 -18.26
CA LEU A 13 10.52 -16.50 -16.93
C LEU A 13 9.21 -16.73 -16.18
N LEU A 14 8.07 -16.59 -16.87
CA LEU A 14 6.75 -16.86 -16.29
C LEU A 14 6.62 -18.29 -15.77
N HIS A 15 6.99 -19.29 -16.56
CA HIS A 15 6.76 -20.71 -16.21
C HIS A 15 7.87 -21.34 -15.37
N GLY A 16 9.08 -20.77 -15.36
CA GLY A 16 10.25 -21.39 -14.73
C GLY A 16 10.80 -20.65 -13.51
N LEU A 17 10.58 -19.33 -13.39
CA LEU A 17 11.31 -18.50 -12.41
C LEU A 17 10.40 -17.61 -11.55
N LEU A 18 9.23 -17.22 -12.04
CA LEU A 18 8.30 -16.38 -11.29
C LEU A 18 7.30 -17.25 -10.52
N PRO A 19 7.16 -17.07 -9.19
CA PRO A 19 6.13 -17.76 -8.43
C PRO A 19 4.74 -17.22 -8.76
N ASP A 20 3.74 -18.10 -8.63
CA ASP A 20 2.33 -17.77 -8.87
C ASP A 20 1.75 -16.86 -7.77
N ASP A 21 2.18 -17.03 -6.51
CA ASP A 21 1.86 -16.14 -5.38
C ASP A 21 3.09 -15.29 -4.98
N PRO A 22 2.98 -13.96 -4.90
CA PRO A 22 4.04 -13.10 -4.35
C PRO A 22 4.55 -13.53 -2.98
N ASN A 23 3.69 -14.05 -2.12
CA ASN A 23 4.06 -14.48 -0.77
C ASN A 23 5.01 -15.68 -0.77
N ASP A 24 5.04 -16.46 -1.85
CA ASP A 24 5.98 -17.58 -2.01
C ASP A 24 7.40 -17.08 -2.34
N TRP A 25 7.54 -15.82 -2.74
CA TRP A 25 8.84 -15.21 -2.88
C TRP A 25 9.33 -14.70 -1.52
N ALA A 26 10.17 -15.50 -0.83
CA ALA A 26 10.65 -15.18 0.51
C ALA A 26 11.29 -13.78 0.64
N LEU A 27 11.98 -13.31 -0.40
CA LEU A 27 12.57 -11.96 -0.44
C LEU A 27 11.48 -10.87 -0.45
N TRP A 28 10.34 -11.13 -1.10
CA TRP A 28 9.21 -10.21 -1.18
C TRP A 28 8.52 -10.04 0.17
N ALA A 29 8.11 -11.14 0.80
CA ALA A 29 7.46 -11.13 2.11
C ALA A 29 8.35 -10.51 3.21
N LEU A 30 9.66 -10.58 3.01
CA LEU A 30 10.67 -10.05 3.93
C LEU A 30 10.95 -8.55 3.74
N LEU A 31 10.86 -8.01 2.51
CA LEU A 31 11.25 -6.63 2.21
C LEU A 31 10.08 -5.67 2.02
N PHE A 32 8.90 -6.16 1.62
CA PHE A 32 7.76 -5.33 1.23
C PHE A 32 6.47 -5.76 1.91
N GLY A 33 5.52 -4.83 2.07
CA GLY A 33 4.31 -5.03 2.85
C GLY A 33 4.55 -4.86 4.36
N LEU A 34 4.58 -5.94 5.13
CA LEU A 34 4.64 -5.83 6.58
C LEU A 34 5.84 -5.01 7.12
N PRO A 35 7.06 -5.07 6.55
CA PRO A 35 8.19 -4.27 7.02
C PRO A 35 7.96 -2.75 7.01
N HIS A 36 7.29 -2.18 6.00
CA HIS A 36 7.03 -0.73 5.99
C HIS A 36 5.96 -0.35 7.03
N ILE A 37 4.95 -1.20 7.20
CA ILE A 37 3.89 -1.03 8.21
C ILE A 37 4.52 -1.01 9.60
N ILE A 38 5.44 -1.94 9.87
CA ILE A 38 6.18 -1.99 11.13
C ILE A 38 7.10 -0.78 11.29
N ALA A 39 7.82 -0.36 10.25
CA ALA A 39 8.66 0.84 10.31
C ALA A 39 7.85 2.09 10.70
N SER A 40 6.66 2.24 10.12
CA SER A 40 5.69 3.25 10.51
C SER A 40 5.29 3.14 11.99
N ALA A 41 4.93 1.95 12.45
CA ALA A 41 4.54 1.72 13.85
C ALA A 41 5.68 2.04 14.82
N LEU A 42 6.92 1.65 14.48
CA LEU A 42 8.12 1.98 15.25
C LEU A 42 8.33 3.50 15.32
N THR A 43 8.19 4.20 14.19
CA THR A 43 8.29 5.66 14.13
C THR A 43 7.24 6.34 15.03
N LEU A 44 6.00 5.83 15.04
CA LEU A 44 4.89 6.39 15.82
C LEU A 44 4.90 5.97 17.31
N SER A 45 5.60 4.91 17.67
CA SER A 45 5.57 4.31 19.01
C SER A 45 6.20 5.16 20.13
N ASP A 46 6.72 6.34 19.78
CA ASP A 46 7.21 7.29 20.77
C ASP A 46 6.08 7.83 21.67
N ARG A 47 6.39 8.01 22.96
CA ARG A 47 5.44 8.48 23.97
C ARG A 47 4.83 9.83 23.60
N ASP A 48 5.63 10.73 23.02
CA ASP A 48 5.16 12.08 22.66
C ASP A 48 4.11 12.02 21.55
N TYR A 49 4.32 11.17 20.55
CA TYR A 49 3.38 10.98 19.44
C TYR A 49 2.13 10.24 19.90
N LEU A 50 2.27 9.15 20.65
CA LEU A 50 1.13 8.42 21.19
C LEU A 50 0.27 9.32 22.09
N ARG A 51 0.88 10.14 22.94
CA ARG A 51 0.14 11.09 23.79
C ARG A 51 -0.62 12.12 22.96
N HIS A 52 -0.03 12.63 21.88
CA HIS A 52 -0.66 13.60 20.99
C HIS A 52 -1.85 12.98 20.22
N TYR A 53 -1.71 11.75 19.72
CA TYR A 53 -2.71 11.12 18.86
C TYR A 53 -3.69 10.17 19.57
N ARG A 54 -3.53 9.91 20.88
CA ARG A 54 -4.32 8.91 21.63
C ARG A 54 -5.82 8.95 21.40
N TRP A 55 -6.42 10.14 21.32
CA TRP A 55 -7.87 10.29 21.17
C TRP A 55 -8.36 9.98 19.75
N ARG A 56 -7.47 9.98 18.76
CA ARG A 56 -7.75 9.52 17.40
C ARG A 56 -7.40 8.03 17.24
N LEU A 57 -6.30 7.58 17.84
CA LEU A 57 -5.81 6.21 17.68
C LEU A 57 -6.59 5.19 18.51
N LEU A 58 -6.98 5.52 19.75
CA LEU A 58 -7.62 4.54 20.64
C LEU A 58 -9.00 4.09 20.13
N PRO A 59 -9.93 5.00 19.75
CA PRO A 59 -11.22 4.55 19.20
C PRO A 59 -11.05 3.75 17.91
N ALA A 60 -10.14 4.18 17.02
CA ALA A 60 -9.84 3.45 15.80
C ALA A 60 -9.27 2.06 16.07
N SER A 61 -8.37 1.94 17.06
CA SER A 61 -7.79 0.64 17.47
C SER A 61 -8.86 -0.31 17.97
N LEU A 62 -9.81 0.19 18.77
CA LEU A 62 -10.94 -0.62 19.26
C LEU A 62 -11.85 -1.06 18.12
N VAL A 63 -12.21 -0.16 17.21
CA VAL A 63 -13.03 -0.50 16.03
C VAL A 63 -12.33 -1.53 15.15
N PHE A 64 -11.05 -1.33 14.82
CA PHE A 64 -10.33 -2.29 13.99
C PHE A 64 -10.07 -3.62 14.70
N LEU A 65 -9.87 -3.62 16.02
CA LEU A 65 -9.81 -4.85 16.79
C LEU A 65 -11.13 -5.63 16.69
N LEU A 66 -12.27 -4.95 16.83
CA LEU A 66 -13.58 -5.58 16.65
C LEU A 66 -13.75 -6.14 15.22
N VAL A 67 -13.34 -5.40 14.19
CA VAL A 67 -13.36 -5.87 12.80
C VAL A 67 -12.49 -7.12 12.62
N CYS A 68 -11.28 -7.14 13.20
CA CYS A 68 -10.38 -8.29 13.15
C CYS A 68 -10.98 -9.51 13.86
N LEU A 69 -11.53 -9.31 15.07
CA LEU A 69 -12.17 -10.36 15.85
C LEU A 69 -13.41 -10.91 15.13
N ALA A 70 -14.25 -10.05 14.56
CA ALA A 70 -15.44 -10.45 13.81
C ALA A 70 -15.09 -11.20 12.52
N GLY A 71 -14.00 -10.82 11.85
CA GLY A 71 -13.50 -11.53 10.67
C GLY A 71 -12.91 -12.90 11.00
N TRP A 72 -12.19 -13.01 12.12
CA TRP A 72 -11.53 -14.25 12.54
C TRP A 72 -12.49 -15.26 13.18
N TYR A 73 -13.32 -14.81 14.14
CA TYR A 73 -14.18 -15.67 14.95
C TYR A 73 -15.67 -15.63 14.57
N GLY A 74 -16.05 -14.79 13.61
CA GLY A 74 -17.43 -14.76 13.12
C GLY A 74 -17.79 -15.94 12.21
N PRO A 75 -19.03 -15.97 11.68
CA PRO A 75 -19.52 -17.07 10.84
C PRO A 75 -18.67 -17.28 9.57
N GLN A 76 -18.05 -18.45 9.45
CA GLN A 76 -17.21 -18.80 8.29
C GLN A 76 -18.02 -19.47 7.17
N PRO A 77 -17.68 -19.23 5.88
CA PRO A 77 -16.55 -18.43 5.38
C PRO A 77 -16.85 -16.93 5.24
N LEU A 78 -18.10 -16.50 5.46
CA LEU A 78 -18.55 -15.14 5.17
C LEU A 78 -17.73 -14.07 5.91
N SER A 79 -17.48 -14.25 7.21
CA SER A 79 -16.69 -13.31 8.01
C SER A 79 -15.27 -13.11 7.46
N TYR A 80 -14.60 -14.21 7.09
CA TYR A 80 -13.26 -14.14 6.51
C TYR A 80 -13.27 -13.47 5.13
N GLN A 81 -14.24 -13.79 4.29
CA GLN A 81 -14.40 -13.18 2.96
C GLN A 81 -14.65 -11.67 3.06
N LEU A 82 -15.53 -11.24 3.97
CA LEU A 82 -15.79 -9.82 4.21
C LEU A 82 -14.55 -9.09 4.75
N LEU A 83 -13.82 -9.73 5.67
CA LEU A 83 -12.56 -9.19 6.18
C LEU A 83 -11.53 -9.04 5.06
N PHE A 84 -11.42 -10.03 4.17
CA PHE A 84 -10.55 -9.95 2.99
C PHE A 84 -10.94 -8.78 2.07
N VAL A 85 -12.22 -8.63 1.71
CA VAL A 85 -12.68 -7.52 0.85
C VAL A 85 -12.41 -6.17 1.51
N PHE A 86 -12.67 -6.05 2.81
CA PHE A 86 -12.37 -4.83 3.57
C PHE A 86 -10.86 -4.54 3.58
N PHE A 87 -10.03 -5.54 3.85
CA PHE A 87 -8.57 -5.40 3.87
C PHE A 87 -8.00 -5.05 2.49
N ALA A 88 -8.45 -5.72 1.44
CA ALA A 88 -8.09 -5.42 0.06
C ALA A 88 -8.47 -3.98 -0.31
N GLY A 89 -9.72 -3.59 -0.01
CA GLY A 89 -10.21 -2.24 -0.28
C GLY A 89 -9.44 -1.16 0.45
N PHE A 90 -9.15 -1.37 1.74
CA PHE A 90 -8.42 -0.40 2.53
C PHE A 90 -6.96 -0.29 2.07
N THR A 91 -6.32 -1.42 1.73
CA THR A 91 -4.97 -1.46 1.17
C THR A 91 -4.89 -0.69 -0.15
N VAL A 92 -5.77 -1.02 -1.12
CA VAL A 92 -5.80 -0.34 -2.42
C VAL A 92 -6.11 1.15 -2.27
N PHE A 93 -7.10 1.48 -1.43
CA PHE A 93 -7.46 2.86 -1.14
C PHE A 93 -6.26 3.63 -0.57
N HIS A 94 -5.54 3.05 0.39
CA HIS A 94 -4.39 3.66 1.04
C HIS A 94 -3.26 3.92 0.04
N VAL A 95 -2.79 2.86 -0.64
CA VAL A 95 -1.65 2.93 -1.58
C VAL A 95 -1.93 3.94 -2.70
N LEU A 96 -3.09 3.83 -3.36
CA LEU A 96 -3.43 4.72 -4.46
C LEU A 96 -3.73 6.14 -3.96
N SER A 97 -4.42 6.31 -2.82
CA SER A 97 -4.65 7.66 -2.29
C SER A 97 -3.36 8.43 -2.03
N GLN A 98 -2.29 7.74 -1.60
CA GLN A 98 -0.99 8.35 -1.39
C GLN A 98 -0.31 8.72 -2.71
N GLN A 99 -0.19 7.78 -3.65
CA GLN A 99 0.46 8.04 -4.94
C GLN A 99 -0.24 9.14 -5.75
N LEU A 100 -1.58 9.09 -5.79
CA LEU A 100 -2.39 10.09 -6.47
C LEU A 100 -2.37 11.44 -5.75
N GLY A 101 -2.23 11.44 -4.42
CA GLY A 101 -2.04 12.64 -3.61
C GLY A 101 -0.73 13.35 -3.93
N ILE A 102 0.36 12.60 -4.13
CA ILE A 102 1.65 13.16 -4.57
C ILE A 102 1.51 13.76 -5.98
N ALA A 103 0.85 13.06 -6.91
CA ALA A 103 0.60 13.60 -8.25
C ALA A 103 -0.18 14.93 -8.20
N LEU A 104 -1.16 15.06 -7.30
CA LEU A 104 -1.88 16.32 -7.09
C LEU A 104 -0.95 17.45 -6.62
N VAL A 105 -0.12 17.17 -5.60
CA VAL A 105 0.84 18.16 -5.08
C VAL A 105 1.81 18.60 -6.17
N LEU A 106 2.37 17.66 -6.93
CA LEU A 106 3.32 17.93 -8.02
C LEU A 106 2.66 18.62 -9.22
N SER A 107 1.35 18.46 -9.41
CA SER A 107 0.60 19.22 -10.42
C SER A 107 0.38 20.69 -10.04
N GLY A 108 0.66 21.09 -8.79
CA GLY A 108 0.44 22.45 -8.29
C GLY A 108 -1.02 22.82 -8.06
N ARG A 109 -1.95 21.86 -8.15
CA ARG A 109 -3.40 22.13 -8.14
C ARG A 109 -4.08 21.72 -6.86
N ARG A 110 -5.24 22.34 -6.61
CA ARG A 110 -6.19 21.94 -5.56
C ARG A 110 -7.09 20.80 -6.07
N PRO A 111 -7.61 19.93 -5.19
CA PRO A 111 -8.43 18.81 -5.59
C PRO A 111 -9.78 19.26 -6.19
N GLY A 112 -9.87 19.29 -7.52
CA GLY A 112 -11.09 19.58 -8.28
C GLY A 112 -12.00 18.36 -8.45
N ARG A 113 -13.16 18.55 -9.12
CA ARG A 113 -14.09 17.46 -9.46
C ARG A 113 -13.42 16.40 -10.36
N LEU A 114 -12.71 16.86 -11.40
CA LEU A 114 -11.99 15.98 -12.33
C LEU A 114 -10.96 15.10 -11.60
N PHE A 115 -10.16 15.70 -10.71
CA PHE A 115 -9.19 14.95 -9.91
C PHE A 115 -9.87 13.91 -9.01
N ARG A 116 -11.00 14.24 -8.36
CA ARG A 116 -11.74 13.29 -7.54
C ARG A 116 -12.30 12.13 -8.35
N LEU A 117 -12.83 12.40 -9.54
CA LEU A 117 -13.33 11.37 -10.44
C LEU A 117 -12.21 10.45 -10.91
N TRP A 118 -11.08 11.05 -11.33
CA TRP A 118 -9.86 10.31 -11.70
C TRP A 118 -9.35 9.43 -10.55
N LYS A 119 -9.29 9.99 -9.33
CA LYS A 119 -8.88 9.26 -8.13
C LYS A 119 -9.78 8.05 -7.86
N TRP A 120 -11.10 8.24 -7.88
CA TRP A 120 -12.02 7.14 -7.60
C TRP A 120 -12.03 6.09 -8.71
N ALA A 121 -11.95 6.51 -9.99
CA ALA A 121 -11.78 5.57 -11.10
C ALA A 121 -10.52 4.72 -10.94
N ALA A 122 -9.40 5.33 -10.53
CA ALA A 122 -8.16 4.61 -10.24
C ALA A 122 -8.32 3.62 -9.07
N ILE A 123 -8.97 4.03 -7.97
CA ILE A 123 -9.21 3.15 -6.81
C ILE A 123 -10.10 1.97 -7.18
N PHE A 124 -11.18 2.20 -7.92
CA PHE A 124 -12.06 1.11 -8.34
C PHE A 124 -11.42 0.19 -9.39
N ALA A 125 -10.61 0.73 -10.30
CA ALA A 125 -9.78 -0.09 -11.19
C ALA A 125 -8.81 -0.97 -10.39
N GLY A 126 -8.04 -0.38 -9.47
CA GLY A 126 -7.11 -1.10 -8.63
C GLY A 126 -7.78 -2.16 -7.77
N MET A 127 -8.97 -1.88 -7.25
CA MET A 127 -9.76 -2.83 -6.47
C MET A 127 -10.23 -4.02 -7.32
N ALA A 128 -10.77 -3.75 -8.52
CA ALA A 128 -11.18 -4.80 -9.44
C ALA A 128 -9.99 -5.68 -9.85
N ILE A 129 -8.85 -5.09 -10.18
CA ILE A 129 -7.61 -5.82 -10.50
C ILE A 129 -7.16 -6.66 -9.30
N TYR A 130 -7.17 -6.11 -8.08
CA TYR A 130 -6.80 -6.84 -6.87
C TYR A 130 -7.70 -8.07 -6.64
N LEU A 131 -9.01 -7.92 -6.89
CA LEU A 131 -9.98 -9.02 -6.78
C LEU A 131 -9.84 -10.04 -7.91
N MET A 132 -9.36 -9.67 -9.10
CA MET A 132 -8.99 -10.64 -10.13
C MET A 132 -7.83 -11.52 -9.68
N VAL A 133 -6.82 -10.92 -9.05
CA VAL A 133 -5.62 -11.62 -8.58
C VAL A 133 -5.93 -12.56 -7.42
N TYR A 134 -6.57 -12.04 -6.37
CA TYR A 134 -6.71 -12.76 -5.09
C TYR A 134 -8.12 -13.33 -4.87
N GLY A 135 -9.12 -12.91 -5.64
CA GLY A 135 -10.51 -13.30 -5.42
C GLY A 135 -10.71 -14.82 -5.46
N GLY A 136 -10.04 -15.53 -6.38
CA GLY A 136 -10.16 -16.99 -6.46
C GLY A 136 -9.71 -17.72 -5.19
N GLN A 137 -8.65 -17.23 -4.53
CA GLN A 137 -8.09 -17.82 -3.31
C GLN A 137 -8.94 -17.52 -2.08
N TYR A 138 -9.41 -16.27 -1.93
CA TYR A 138 -10.05 -15.81 -0.70
C TYR A 138 -11.58 -15.79 -0.75
N LEU A 139 -12.18 -15.55 -1.92
CA LEU A 139 -13.64 -15.55 -2.13
C LEU A 139 -14.15 -16.89 -2.67
N GLY A 140 -13.26 -17.74 -3.18
CA GLY A 140 -13.63 -18.97 -3.87
C GLY A 140 -14.25 -18.71 -5.25
N ARG A 141 -15.00 -19.69 -5.77
CA ARG A 141 -15.69 -19.58 -7.07
C ARG A 141 -16.98 -18.78 -6.93
N VAL A 142 -16.85 -17.46 -6.80
CA VAL A 142 -18.01 -16.56 -6.81
C VAL A 142 -18.62 -16.54 -8.20
N GLN A 143 -19.91 -16.85 -8.30
CA GLN A 143 -20.69 -16.68 -9.51
C GLN A 143 -21.88 -15.76 -9.21
N LEU A 144 -22.06 -14.74 -10.04
CA LEU A 144 -23.19 -13.81 -9.94
C LEU A 144 -23.97 -13.86 -11.25
N ALA A 145 -25.24 -14.26 -11.20
CA ALA A 145 -26.10 -14.38 -12.37
C ALA A 145 -25.47 -15.21 -13.52
N GLY A 146 -24.72 -16.27 -13.17
CA GLY A 146 -24.04 -17.14 -14.13
C GLY A 146 -22.72 -16.59 -14.70
N ILE A 147 -22.30 -15.40 -14.28
CA ILE A 147 -21.01 -14.80 -14.63
C ILE A 147 -19.99 -15.18 -13.57
N ASP A 148 -18.87 -15.76 -14.02
CA ASP A 148 -17.71 -16.03 -13.18
C ASP A 148 -17.12 -14.72 -12.61
N GLY A 149 -16.79 -14.72 -11.32
CA GLY A 149 -16.29 -13.55 -10.61
C GLY A 149 -15.07 -12.91 -11.26
N TYR A 150 -14.15 -13.70 -11.83
CA TYR A 150 -12.99 -13.17 -12.55
C TYR A 150 -13.43 -12.33 -13.75
N ARG A 151 -14.36 -12.84 -14.56
CA ARG A 151 -14.88 -12.12 -15.75
C ARG A 151 -15.61 -10.84 -15.37
N LEU A 152 -16.37 -10.87 -14.27
CA LEU A 152 -17.03 -9.68 -13.76
C LEU A 152 -16.01 -8.60 -13.36
N PHE A 153 -14.98 -8.96 -12.59
CA PHE A 153 -13.95 -8.02 -12.19
C PHE A 153 -13.08 -7.55 -13.37
N ALA A 154 -12.82 -8.41 -14.35
CA ALA A 154 -12.12 -8.05 -15.58
C ALA A 154 -12.89 -6.99 -16.38
N LEU A 155 -14.21 -7.15 -16.52
CA LEU A 155 -15.07 -6.17 -17.18
C LEU A 155 -15.04 -4.82 -16.44
N LEU A 156 -15.20 -4.85 -15.11
CA LEU A 156 -15.15 -3.65 -14.28
C LEU A 156 -13.78 -2.95 -14.38
N ALA A 157 -12.68 -3.71 -14.28
CA ALA A 157 -11.32 -3.19 -14.42
C ALA A 157 -11.12 -2.56 -15.80
N GLY A 158 -11.58 -3.21 -16.88
CA GLY A 158 -11.53 -2.68 -18.25
C GLY A 158 -12.30 -1.36 -18.40
N CYS A 159 -13.54 -1.30 -17.90
CA CYS A 159 -14.36 -0.09 -17.91
C CYS A 159 -13.69 1.06 -17.14
N PHE A 160 -13.19 0.81 -15.93
CA PHE A 160 -12.52 1.84 -15.15
C PHE A 160 -11.17 2.24 -15.74
N CYS A 161 -10.41 1.33 -16.37
CA CYS A 161 -9.18 1.67 -17.08
C CYS A 161 -9.46 2.55 -18.31
N ALA A 162 -10.51 2.26 -19.08
CA ALA A 162 -10.93 3.11 -20.20
C ALA A 162 -11.31 4.52 -19.72
N ALA A 163 -12.10 4.62 -18.66
CA ALA A 163 -12.41 5.90 -18.02
C ALA A 163 -11.14 6.59 -17.51
N LEU A 164 -10.21 5.84 -16.90
CA LEU A 164 -8.96 6.37 -16.37
C LEU A 164 -8.09 6.98 -17.47
N ILE A 165 -8.01 6.40 -18.67
CA ILE A 165 -7.29 6.97 -19.81
C ILE A 165 -7.86 8.35 -20.17
N LEU A 166 -9.18 8.45 -20.33
CA LEU A 166 -9.85 9.70 -20.69
C LEU A 166 -9.63 10.77 -19.62
N LEU A 167 -9.79 10.41 -18.35
CA LEU A 167 -9.61 11.31 -17.21
C LEU A 167 -8.14 11.73 -17.04
N THR A 168 -7.20 10.81 -17.27
CA THR A 168 -5.75 11.07 -17.25
C THR A 168 -5.38 12.07 -18.34
N TRP A 169 -5.90 11.88 -19.56
CA TRP A 169 -5.69 12.79 -20.67
C TRP A 169 -6.19 14.21 -20.36
N GLN A 170 -7.43 14.34 -19.85
CA GLN A 170 -8.00 15.63 -19.47
C GLN A 170 -7.18 16.31 -18.37
N LEU A 171 -6.85 15.57 -17.30
CA LEU A 171 -6.12 16.12 -16.16
C LEU A 171 -4.69 16.52 -16.54
N ALA A 172 -4.03 15.74 -17.40
CA ALA A 172 -2.68 16.01 -17.89
C ALA A 172 -2.62 17.22 -18.82
N ARG A 173 -3.64 17.42 -19.66
CA ARG A 173 -3.77 18.62 -20.52
C ARG A 173 -3.86 19.90 -19.71
N ASP A 174 -4.62 19.85 -18.63
CA ASP A 174 -4.83 21.01 -17.76
C ASP A 174 -3.71 21.17 -16.71
N CYS A 175 -2.65 20.34 -16.76
CA CYS A 175 -1.52 20.42 -15.84
C CYS A 175 -0.41 21.28 -16.45
N GLU A 176 -0.13 22.41 -15.82
CA GLU A 176 0.92 23.35 -16.24
C GLU A 176 2.32 22.77 -15.98
N GLU A 177 2.51 22.15 -14.82
CA GLU A 177 3.78 21.60 -14.39
C GLU A 177 4.16 20.32 -15.14
N ARG A 178 5.34 20.31 -15.77
CA ARG A 178 5.83 19.15 -16.54
C ARG A 178 5.96 17.90 -15.67
N LEU A 179 6.50 18.06 -14.47
CA LEU A 179 6.69 16.95 -13.53
C LEU A 179 5.34 16.37 -13.08
N GLY A 180 4.38 17.24 -12.73
CA GLY A 180 3.02 16.83 -12.38
C GLY A 180 2.33 16.07 -13.52
N ARG A 181 2.49 16.53 -14.76
CA ARG A 181 1.95 15.86 -15.94
C ARG A 181 2.50 14.45 -16.13
N TRP A 182 3.81 14.28 -15.98
CA TRP A 182 4.44 12.95 -16.03
C TRP A 182 3.95 12.05 -14.91
N PHE A 183 3.80 12.57 -13.69
CA PHE A 183 3.26 11.80 -12.57
C PHE A 183 1.80 11.37 -12.79
N ILE A 184 0.96 12.24 -13.36
CA ILE A 184 -0.43 11.90 -13.71
C ILE A 184 -0.46 10.75 -14.73
N TRP A 185 0.34 10.84 -15.80
CA TRP A 185 0.44 9.77 -16.78
C TRP A 185 1.03 8.48 -16.20
N ALA A 186 2.08 8.57 -15.39
CA ALA A 186 2.70 7.41 -14.77
C ALA A 186 1.70 6.64 -13.88
N ASN A 187 0.88 7.35 -13.10
CA ASN A 187 -0.16 6.71 -12.29
C ASN A 187 -1.29 6.09 -13.14
N GLY A 188 -1.72 6.76 -14.21
CA GLY A 188 -2.70 6.20 -15.14
C GLY A 188 -2.19 4.93 -15.82
N LEU A 189 -0.97 4.99 -16.37
CA LEU A 189 -0.31 3.87 -17.05
C LEU A 189 0.04 2.73 -16.10
N LEU A 190 0.32 3.01 -14.82
CA LEU A 190 0.57 1.98 -13.81
C LEU A 190 -0.63 1.02 -13.69
N LEU A 191 -1.85 1.54 -13.60
CA LEU A 191 -3.05 0.69 -13.48
C LEU A 191 -3.41 -0.01 -14.79
N ILE A 192 -3.24 0.67 -15.93
CA ILE A 192 -3.49 0.06 -17.25
C ILE A 192 -2.51 -1.08 -17.51
N SER A 193 -1.23 -0.87 -17.20
CA SER A 193 -0.21 -1.91 -17.31
C SER A 193 -0.46 -3.03 -16.31
N ALA A 194 -0.85 -2.75 -15.07
CA ALA A 194 -1.23 -3.77 -14.10
C ALA A 194 -2.37 -4.67 -14.62
N PHE A 195 -3.42 -4.08 -15.21
CA PHE A 195 -4.50 -4.85 -15.83
C PHE A 195 -4.02 -5.71 -17.02
N ALA A 196 -3.26 -5.12 -17.95
CA ALA A 196 -2.77 -5.85 -19.12
C ALA A 196 -1.79 -6.98 -18.75
N ILE A 197 -0.91 -6.73 -17.77
CA ILE A 197 0.06 -7.71 -17.26
C ILE A 197 -0.65 -8.86 -16.55
N ASN A 198 -1.75 -8.58 -15.82
CA ASN A 198 -2.58 -9.60 -15.20
C ASN A 198 -3.20 -10.55 -16.24
N GLU A 199 -3.78 -9.99 -17.31
CA GLU A 199 -4.36 -10.80 -18.41
C GLU A 199 -3.32 -11.64 -19.15
N LEU A 200 -2.03 -11.25 -19.08
CA LEU A 200 -0.92 -12.04 -19.61
C LEU A 200 -0.41 -13.13 -18.65
N GLY A 201 -0.95 -13.20 -17.42
CA GLY A 201 -0.61 -14.19 -16.40
C GLY A 201 0.51 -13.79 -15.44
N TYR A 202 1.08 -12.57 -15.56
CA TYR A 202 2.20 -12.13 -14.73
C TYR A 202 1.73 -11.47 -13.43
N THR A 203 0.92 -12.19 -12.66
CA THR A 203 0.23 -11.74 -11.45
C THR A 203 1.15 -11.10 -10.42
N LEU A 204 2.36 -11.64 -10.24
CA LEU A 204 3.36 -11.07 -9.34
C LEU A 204 3.65 -9.59 -9.60
N LEU A 205 3.83 -9.22 -10.88
CA LEU A 205 4.22 -7.87 -11.28
C LEU A 205 3.12 -6.84 -11.01
N VAL A 206 1.86 -7.27 -11.08
CA VAL A 206 0.66 -6.46 -10.82
C VAL A 206 0.70 -5.88 -9.41
N ILE A 207 1.18 -6.67 -8.44
CA ILE A 207 1.24 -6.30 -7.02
C ILE A 207 2.57 -5.66 -6.68
N LEU A 208 3.66 -6.16 -7.27
CA LEU A 208 5.02 -5.72 -7.03
C LEU A 208 5.21 -4.24 -7.41
N MET A 209 4.80 -3.83 -8.60
CA MET A 209 5.12 -2.50 -9.11
C MET A 209 4.56 -1.35 -8.25
N PRO A 210 3.25 -1.32 -7.91
CA PRO A 210 2.71 -0.22 -7.10
C PRO A 210 3.28 -0.20 -5.68
N ARG A 211 3.44 -1.38 -5.07
CA ARG A 211 3.92 -1.53 -3.70
C ARG A 211 5.40 -1.18 -3.56
N LEU A 212 6.26 -1.61 -4.49
CA LEU A 212 7.68 -1.26 -4.46
C LEU A 212 7.87 0.27 -4.38
N ILE A 213 7.16 1.02 -5.23
CA ILE A 213 7.23 2.48 -5.26
C ILE A 213 6.69 3.06 -3.94
N HIS A 214 5.57 2.56 -3.46
CA HIS A 214 4.94 3.00 -2.21
C HIS A 214 5.84 2.78 -1.00
N ASP A 215 6.30 1.55 -0.79
CA ASP A 215 7.11 1.12 0.35
C ASP A 215 8.46 1.84 0.38
N LEU A 216 9.15 1.97 -0.76
CA LEU A 216 10.42 2.70 -0.83
C LEU A 216 10.25 4.18 -0.50
N THR A 217 9.15 4.79 -0.95
CA THR A 217 8.83 6.17 -0.64
C THR A 217 8.52 6.32 0.86
N ALA A 218 7.74 5.40 1.44
CA ALA A 218 7.41 5.38 2.86
C ALA A 218 8.67 5.24 3.74
N PHE A 219 9.53 4.26 3.45
CA PHE A 219 10.80 4.08 4.15
C PHE A 219 11.68 5.33 4.07
N SER A 220 11.77 5.95 2.89
CA SER A 220 12.55 7.18 2.71
C SER A 220 12.03 8.32 3.61
N VAL A 221 10.71 8.43 3.77
CA VAL A 221 10.08 9.42 4.67
C VAL A 221 10.39 9.11 6.13
N TYR A 222 10.24 7.85 6.57
CA TYR A 222 10.50 7.46 7.97
C TYR A 222 11.98 7.60 8.35
N ILE A 223 12.90 7.17 7.48
CA ILE A 223 14.34 7.33 7.71
C ILE A 223 14.71 8.81 7.79
N THR A 224 14.17 9.64 6.89
CA THR A 224 14.42 11.08 6.90
C THR A 224 13.89 11.73 8.17
N HIS A 225 12.68 11.35 8.59
CA HIS A 225 12.07 11.78 9.84
C HIS A 225 12.99 11.47 11.03
N ASP A 226 13.35 10.20 11.21
CA ASP A 226 14.10 9.73 12.38
C ASP A 226 15.51 10.30 12.41
N ARG A 227 16.16 10.44 11.24
CA ARG A 227 17.45 11.13 11.12
C ARG A 227 17.35 12.59 11.56
N ASN A 228 16.36 13.33 11.06
CA ASN A 228 16.19 14.74 11.40
C ASN A 228 15.78 14.94 12.86
N ARG A 229 15.05 13.99 13.44
CA ARG A 229 14.70 13.97 14.86
C ARG A 229 15.92 13.70 15.73
N GLN A 230 16.68 12.65 15.45
CA GLN A 230 17.87 12.25 16.22
C GLN A 230 18.95 13.34 16.27
N VAL A 231 19.05 14.18 15.23
CA VAL A 231 19.96 15.33 15.20
C VAL A 231 19.45 16.50 16.05
N ARG A 232 18.14 16.69 16.18
CA ARG A 232 17.52 17.87 16.82
C ARG A 232 17.10 17.64 18.26
N THR A 233 16.67 16.44 18.60
CA THR A 233 16.15 16.07 19.92
C THR A 233 16.77 14.73 20.37
N SER A 234 16.53 14.33 21.62
CA SER A 234 16.99 13.03 22.10
C SER A 234 16.53 11.88 21.19
N ALA A 235 17.42 10.94 20.95
CA ALA A 235 17.14 9.70 20.24
C ALA A 235 15.85 9.04 20.77
N GLY A 236 14.91 8.73 19.87
CA GLY A 236 13.72 7.93 20.20
C GLY A 236 14.12 6.59 20.85
N TRP A 237 13.17 5.90 21.49
CA TRP A 237 13.51 4.70 22.27
C TRP A 237 14.28 3.64 21.48
N LEU A 238 14.00 3.50 20.17
CA LEU A 238 14.69 2.58 19.26
C LEU A 238 16.18 2.89 19.08
N TYR A 239 16.56 4.17 19.19
CA TYR A 239 17.91 4.66 18.91
C TYR A 239 18.68 5.07 20.17
N ARG A 240 18.11 4.89 21.36
CA ARG A 240 18.62 5.45 22.62
C ARG A 240 20.07 5.04 22.92
N TRP A 241 20.46 3.84 22.51
CA TRP A 241 21.79 3.26 22.78
C TRP A 241 22.72 3.29 21.57
N LEU A 242 22.29 3.93 20.49
CA LEU A 242 23.01 3.93 19.23
C LEU A 242 23.64 5.30 18.97
N PRO A 243 24.77 5.35 18.24
CA PRO A 243 25.40 6.61 17.87
C PRO A 243 24.39 7.53 17.16
N SER A 244 24.42 8.82 17.49
CA SER A 244 23.63 9.86 16.82
C SER A 244 24.20 10.25 15.45
N ASN A 245 24.79 9.29 14.73
CA ASN A 245 25.25 9.52 13.37
C ASN A 245 24.06 9.41 12.39
N GLY A 246 24.14 10.13 11.27
CA GLY A 246 23.04 10.15 10.29
C GLY A 246 22.78 8.82 9.58
N MET A 247 23.60 7.78 9.82
CA MET A 247 23.46 6.45 9.24
C MET A 247 22.63 5.51 10.13
N THR A 248 22.53 5.78 11.43
CA THR A 248 21.83 4.92 12.38
C THR A 248 20.39 4.63 11.95
N PRO A 249 19.53 5.61 11.62
CA PRO A 249 18.15 5.33 11.19
C PRO A 249 18.07 4.62 9.84
N PHE A 250 19.05 4.79 8.96
CA PHE A 250 19.08 4.14 7.64
C PHE A 250 19.28 2.63 7.75
N VAL A 251 20.01 2.17 8.78
CA VAL A 251 20.27 0.74 9.00
C VAL A 251 19.27 0.16 10.00
N VAL A 252 19.07 0.84 11.13
CA VAL A 252 18.34 0.28 12.27
C VAL A 252 16.85 0.18 12.01
N LEU A 253 16.24 1.17 11.36
CA LEU A 253 14.80 1.14 11.10
C LEU A 253 14.42 0.01 10.12
N PRO A 254 15.07 -0.12 8.94
CA PRO A 254 14.78 -1.26 8.06
C PRO A 254 15.14 -2.61 8.70
N ALA A 255 16.28 -2.73 9.38
CA ALA A 255 16.67 -3.99 10.00
C ALA A 255 15.68 -4.43 11.09
N ALA A 256 15.27 -3.50 11.96
CA ALA A 256 14.30 -3.79 13.02
C ALA A 256 12.93 -4.12 12.44
N SER A 257 12.47 -3.39 11.42
CA SER A 257 11.16 -3.62 10.84
C SER A 257 11.08 -4.92 10.04
N ILE A 258 12.13 -5.27 9.31
CA ILE A 258 12.28 -6.56 8.62
C ILE A 258 12.30 -7.70 9.63
N LEU A 259 13.09 -7.59 10.71
CA LEU A 259 13.18 -8.63 11.74
C LEU A 259 11.83 -8.88 12.43
N ILE A 260 11.14 -7.80 12.85
CA ILE A 260 9.83 -7.90 13.48
C ILE A 260 8.80 -8.46 12.50
N ALA A 261 8.80 -8.00 11.23
CA ALA A 261 7.91 -8.52 10.21
C ALA A 261 8.14 -10.01 9.95
N TRP A 262 9.41 -10.45 9.88
CA TRP A 262 9.77 -11.86 9.74
C TRP A 262 9.26 -12.71 10.91
N LEU A 263 9.44 -12.25 12.15
CA LEU A 263 8.92 -12.93 13.33
C LEU A 263 7.38 -13.03 13.27
N LEU A 264 6.69 -11.92 13.00
CA LEU A 264 5.23 -11.93 12.90
C LEU A 264 4.72 -12.88 11.80
N ASN A 265 5.33 -12.85 10.62
CA ASN A 265 4.96 -13.74 9.51
C ASN A 265 5.25 -15.22 9.81
N SER A 266 6.33 -15.52 10.54
CA SER A 266 6.69 -16.90 10.93
C SER A 266 5.70 -17.51 11.93
N TYR A 267 4.95 -16.67 12.65
CA TYR A 267 3.99 -17.08 13.66
C TYR A 267 2.54 -16.68 13.34
N GLN A 268 2.26 -16.25 12.10
CA GLN A 268 0.95 -15.72 11.67
C GLN A 268 -0.19 -16.74 11.78
N GLN A 269 0.13 -18.03 11.78
CA GLN A 269 -0.83 -19.13 11.99
C GLN A 269 -1.51 -19.07 13.36
N HIS A 270 -0.87 -18.44 14.36
CA HIS A 270 -1.49 -18.25 15.66
C HIS A 270 -2.47 -17.08 15.58
N ALA A 271 -3.73 -17.32 15.95
CA ALA A 271 -4.82 -16.35 15.82
C ALA A 271 -4.49 -14.97 16.42
N PHE A 272 -3.90 -14.92 17.61
CA PHE A 272 -3.50 -13.67 18.25
C PHE A 272 -2.50 -12.87 17.40
N ILE A 273 -1.56 -13.54 16.74
CA ILE A 273 -0.54 -12.91 15.90
C ILE A 273 -1.14 -12.47 14.57
N GLY A 274 -1.97 -13.29 13.93
CA GLY A 274 -2.73 -12.90 12.74
C GLY A 274 -3.60 -11.65 12.98
N ILE A 275 -4.32 -11.60 14.11
CA ILE A 275 -5.10 -10.44 14.53
C ILE A 275 -4.20 -9.22 14.78
N ALA A 276 -3.04 -9.40 15.41
CA ALA A 276 -2.10 -8.30 15.65
C ALA A 276 -1.56 -7.71 14.32
N ILE A 277 -1.20 -8.57 13.35
CA ILE A 277 -0.76 -8.13 12.02
C ILE A 277 -1.85 -7.31 11.33
N LEU A 278 -3.11 -7.79 11.33
CA LEU A 278 -4.24 -7.09 10.74
C LEU A 278 -4.50 -5.74 11.43
N LEU A 279 -4.50 -5.73 12.76
CA LEU A 279 -4.73 -4.52 13.55
C LEU A 279 -3.66 -3.47 13.26
N ILE A 280 -2.38 -3.85 13.28
CA ILE A 280 -1.26 -2.94 12.98
C ILE A 280 -1.36 -2.42 11.54
N SER A 281 -1.76 -3.28 10.59
CA SER A 281 -1.95 -2.90 9.19
C SER A 281 -3.09 -1.89 9.01
N PHE A 282 -4.25 -2.14 9.61
CA PHE A 282 -5.38 -1.21 9.57
C PHE A 282 -5.06 0.12 10.23
N MET A 283 -4.39 0.07 11.38
CA MET A 283 -3.97 1.26 12.08
C MET A 283 -2.95 2.07 11.27
N HIS A 284 -2.01 1.41 10.58
CA HIS A 284 -1.10 2.04 9.64
C HIS A 284 -1.82 2.80 8.54
N TYR A 285 -2.74 2.13 7.83
CA TYR A 285 -3.51 2.78 6.76
C TYR A 285 -4.35 3.96 7.27
N TYR A 286 -4.83 3.89 8.51
CA TYR A 286 -5.60 4.94 9.15
C TYR A 286 -4.74 6.15 9.55
N TRP A 287 -3.64 5.95 10.29
CA TRP A 287 -2.86 7.07 10.82
C TRP A 287 -2.06 7.78 9.75
N GLU A 288 -1.56 7.07 8.73
CA GLU A 288 -0.87 7.65 7.58
C GLU A 288 -1.75 8.69 6.86
N GLY A 289 -3.07 8.53 6.94
CA GLY A 289 -4.05 9.49 6.43
C GLY A 289 -3.97 10.88 7.07
N PHE A 290 -3.36 11.05 8.25
CA PHE A 290 -3.29 12.34 8.93
C PHE A 290 -1.94 12.71 9.55
N VAL A 291 -1.06 11.76 9.87
CA VAL A 291 0.20 12.06 10.60
C VAL A 291 1.19 12.88 9.77
N TRP A 292 1.09 12.88 8.44
CA TRP A 292 1.94 13.68 7.55
C TRP A 292 1.30 14.99 7.06
N ARG A 293 0.11 15.34 7.58
CA ARG A 293 -0.66 16.52 7.16
C ARG A 293 -0.58 17.65 8.18
N GLY A 294 -0.72 18.90 7.71
CA GLY A 294 -0.86 20.07 8.58
C GLY A 294 0.37 20.31 9.45
N GLU A 295 0.17 20.79 10.69
CA GLU A 295 1.24 21.07 11.65
C GLU A 295 1.53 19.88 12.57
N SER A 296 1.44 18.66 12.05
CA SER A 296 1.64 17.46 12.85
C SER A 296 3.06 17.35 13.43
N PRO A 297 3.23 16.83 14.66
CA PRO A 297 4.55 16.63 15.26
C PRO A 297 5.51 15.82 14.38
N LEU A 298 5.04 14.79 13.66
CA LEU A 298 5.87 14.01 12.76
C LEU A 298 6.33 14.84 11.54
N ARG A 299 5.43 15.63 10.94
CA ARG A 299 5.78 16.42 9.75
C ARG A 299 6.84 17.48 10.02
N GLN A 300 7.00 17.95 11.26
CA GLN A 300 8.02 18.96 11.62
C GLN A 300 9.46 18.50 11.28
N HIS A 301 9.68 17.19 11.22
CA HIS A 301 10.98 16.60 10.90
C HIS A 301 11.14 16.22 9.42
N VAL A 302 10.14 16.47 8.57
CA VAL A 302 10.21 16.18 7.12
C VAL A 302 9.78 17.40 6.32
N ARG A 303 10.69 17.95 5.50
CA ARG A 303 10.37 19.05 4.59
C ARG A 303 9.99 18.49 3.22
N PHE A 304 8.70 18.52 2.90
CA PHE A 304 8.26 18.41 1.51
C PHE A 304 8.56 19.75 0.83
N ARG A 305 9.71 19.86 0.13
CA ARG A 305 10.00 21.04 -0.71
C ARG A 305 8.96 21.09 -1.83
N ARG A 306 8.38 22.28 -2.03
CA ARG A 306 7.61 22.62 -3.22
C ARG A 306 8.54 22.83 -4.40
#